data_AF-A0A1V1PF99-F1
#
_entry.id   AF-A0A1V1PF99-F1
#
_cell.length_a   1.000
_cell.length_b   1.000
_cell.length_c   1.000
_cell.angle_alpha   90.00
_cell.angle_beta   90.00
_cell.angle_gamma   90.00
#
_symmetry.space_group_name_H-M   'P 1'
#
loop_
_entity.id
_entity.type
_entity.pdbx_description
1 polymer ?
#
loop_
_entity_poly.entity_id
_entity_poly.type
_entity_poly.pdbx_seq_one_letter_code
_entity_poly.pdbx_strand_id
1 'polypeptide(L)'
;MTLDGLEKAVHSAVPRRSRVNFVRYADDFIVTGKSKRILETQIKPVIEAFLSERGLTLSPEKTKITYIRDGFTFLGQTFCKDSNKLHITPSKEGMLAVMKEVKRIILKYRSAPMPMLIGRLNQTLRGWGNYHRWVVSSRAFRKVYNYVFQQLWREMKRKHRNKPRKWVYKRYWTSAKGLKAFSVKYKMKNGSKKIYQIFKLSRIGAKRYVKVRAHANPYLKKDAQYFNNRRHNKKSKIAMTWGDVPAGSVP
;
A
#
# COMPACT_ATOMS: atom_id res chain seq x y z
N MET A 1 19.98 -13.51 13.31
CA MET A 1 19.28 -13.93 12.07
C MET A 1 20.32 -14.07 10.97
N THR A 2 20.09 -14.93 9.97
CA THR A 2 21.07 -15.26 8.90
C THR A 2 21.55 -14.03 8.12
N LEU A 3 20.72 -13.01 7.94
CA LEU A 3 21.05 -11.78 7.21
C LEU A 3 21.53 -10.62 8.10
N ASP A 4 21.69 -10.82 9.41
CA ASP A 4 22.21 -9.78 10.30
C ASP A 4 23.70 -9.58 10.04
N GLY A 5 24.13 -8.32 9.89
CA GLY A 5 25.51 -7.97 9.54
C GLY A 5 25.72 -7.63 8.07
N LEU A 6 24.78 -7.96 7.18
CA LEU A 6 24.88 -7.62 5.75
C LEU A 6 24.99 -6.10 5.52
N GLU A 7 24.25 -5.30 6.28
CA GLU A 7 24.34 -3.84 6.24
C GLU A 7 25.76 -3.36 6.58
N LYS A 8 26.39 -3.93 7.61
CA LYS A 8 27.76 -3.60 7.99
C LYS A 8 28.75 -4.01 6.89
N ALA A 9 28.60 -5.21 6.32
CA ALA A 9 29.46 -5.70 5.25
C ALA A 9 29.41 -4.77 4.03
N VAL A 10 28.20 -4.37 3.61
CA VAL A 10 27.99 -3.41 2.51
C VAL A 10 28.62 -2.06 2.83
N HIS A 11 28.45 -1.54 4.05
CA HIS A 11 29.04 -0.25 4.42
C HIS A 11 30.56 -0.27 4.54
N SER A 12 31.16 -1.39 4.97
CA SER A 12 32.62 -1.53 5.05
C SER A 12 33.29 -1.66 3.68
N ALA A 13 32.57 -2.18 2.68
CA ALA A 13 33.08 -2.38 1.32
C ALA A 13 33.29 -1.08 0.52
N VAL A 14 32.71 0.03 0.97
CA VAL A 14 32.72 1.30 0.24
C VAL A 14 33.10 2.46 1.14
N PRO A 15 33.86 3.46 0.64
CA PRO A 15 34.08 4.68 1.38
C PRO A 15 32.75 5.38 1.68
N ARG A 16 32.64 6.04 2.85
CA ARG A 16 31.44 6.81 3.25
C ARG A 16 30.97 7.82 2.19
N ARG A 17 31.91 8.37 1.40
CA ARG A 17 31.63 9.33 0.31
C ARG A 17 30.84 8.73 -0.86
N SER A 18 30.73 7.41 -0.96
CA SER A 18 30.01 6.71 -2.04
C SER A 18 28.48 6.76 -1.90
N ARG A 19 27.96 7.32 -0.78
CA ARG A 19 26.52 7.51 -0.52
C ARG A 19 25.70 6.24 -0.71
N VAL A 20 26.24 5.12 -0.23
CA VAL A 20 25.58 3.82 -0.29
C VAL A 20 24.65 3.67 0.90
N ASN A 21 23.41 3.26 0.66
CA ASN A 21 22.45 2.96 1.72
C ASN A 21 21.86 1.57 1.50
N PHE A 22 21.62 0.87 2.60
CA PHE A 22 21.03 -0.45 2.62
C PHE A 22 19.65 -0.40 3.30
N VAL A 23 18.65 -1.04 2.70
CA VAL A 23 17.30 -1.15 3.27
C VAL A 23 16.85 -2.60 3.11
N ARG A 24 16.48 -3.26 4.21
CA ARG A 24 16.00 -4.65 4.21
C ARG A 24 14.61 -4.75 4.84
N TYR A 25 13.80 -5.63 4.29
CA TYR A 25 12.54 -6.10 4.84
C TYR A 25 12.48 -7.62 4.72
N ALA A 26 12.63 -8.33 5.84
CA ALA A 26 12.79 -9.78 5.83
C ALA A 26 13.92 -10.25 4.89
N ASP A 27 13.60 -11.00 3.84
CA ASP A 27 14.49 -11.49 2.78
C ASP A 27 14.70 -10.49 1.64
N ASP A 28 13.73 -9.62 1.38
CA ASP A 28 13.82 -8.58 0.35
C ASP A 28 14.67 -7.39 0.82
N PHE A 29 15.61 -6.93 -0.01
CA PHE A 29 16.41 -5.74 0.28
C PHE A 29 16.70 -4.89 -0.96
N ILE A 30 17.05 -3.63 -0.72
CA ILE A 30 17.49 -2.66 -1.73
C ILE A 30 18.83 -2.10 -1.28
N VAL A 31 19.73 -1.95 -2.24
CA VAL A 31 20.96 -1.16 -2.08
C VAL A 31 20.93 0.01 -3.02
N THR A 32 21.10 1.22 -2.49
CA THR A 32 21.23 2.45 -3.28
C THR A 32 22.70 2.84 -3.35
N GLY A 33 23.11 3.43 -4.47
CA GLY A 33 24.46 3.95 -4.64
C GLY A 33 24.51 5.04 -5.71
N LYS A 34 25.61 5.80 -5.75
CA LYS A 34 25.78 6.92 -6.69
C LYS A 34 25.94 6.51 -8.16
N SER A 35 26.44 5.30 -8.41
CA SER A 35 26.78 4.82 -9.76
C SER A 35 26.54 3.32 -9.87
N LYS A 36 26.11 2.89 -11.06
CA LYS A 36 25.94 1.48 -11.43
C LYS A 36 27.24 0.69 -11.23
N ARG A 37 28.39 1.27 -11.60
CA ARG A 37 29.71 0.63 -11.45
C ARG A 37 29.98 0.21 -10.01
N ILE A 38 29.69 1.07 -9.04
CA ILE A 38 29.93 0.76 -7.61
C ILE A 38 29.03 -0.38 -7.14
N LEU A 39 27.77 -0.38 -7.57
CA LEU A 39 26.84 -1.46 -7.24
C LEU A 39 27.31 -2.80 -7.81
N GLU A 40 27.83 -2.81 -9.04
CA GLU A 40 28.27 -4.03 -9.72
C GLU A 40 29.64 -4.54 -9.26
N THR A 41 30.62 -3.65 -9.10
CA THR A 41 32.02 -4.08 -8.87
C THR A 41 32.36 -4.21 -7.39
N GLN A 42 31.72 -3.44 -6.52
CA GLN A 42 32.07 -3.42 -5.09
C GLN A 42 30.99 -4.07 -4.23
N ILE A 43 29.73 -3.75 -4.49
CA ILE A 43 28.63 -4.17 -3.60
C ILE A 43 28.14 -5.58 -3.92
N LYS A 44 27.86 -5.88 -5.19
CA LYS A 44 27.32 -7.18 -5.61
C LYS A 44 28.22 -8.36 -5.17
N PRO A 45 29.55 -8.33 -5.38
CA PRO A 45 30.42 -9.44 -4.97
C PRO A 45 30.44 -9.63 -3.45
N VAL A 46 30.41 -8.54 -2.69
CA VAL A 46 30.39 -8.60 -1.22
C VAL A 46 29.10 -9.22 -0.71
N ILE A 47 27.97 -8.91 -1.33
CA ILE A 47 26.67 -9.52 -1.00
C ILE A 47 26.70 -11.01 -1.36
N GLU A 48 27.20 -11.37 -2.53
CA GLU A 48 27.29 -12.77 -2.97
C GLU A 48 28.19 -13.61 -2.06
N ALA A 49 29.36 -13.09 -1.68
CA ALA A 49 30.27 -13.75 -0.73
C ALA A 49 29.60 -13.95 0.64
N PHE A 50 28.97 -12.89 1.19
CA PHE A 50 28.29 -12.95 2.48
C PHE A 50 27.14 -13.96 2.49
N LEU A 51 26.39 -14.06 1.39
CA LEU A 51 25.30 -15.03 1.25
C LEU A 51 25.82 -16.45 1.04
N SER A 52 26.91 -16.62 0.27
CA SER A 52 27.53 -17.91 -0.01
C SER A 52 28.04 -18.59 1.26
N GLU A 53 28.66 -17.84 2.18
CA GLU A 53 29.05 -18.34 3.53
C GLU A 53 27.87 -18.95 4.31
N ARG A 54 26.64 -18.55 3.97
CA ARG A 54 25.39 -18.95 4.64
C ARG A 54 24.57 -19.92 3.79
N GLY A 55 25.11 -20.42 2.68
CA GLY A 55 24.42 -21.32 1.76
C GLY A 55 23.28 -20.67 0.97
N LEU A 56 23.29 -19.35 0.82
CA LEU A 56 22.28 -18.59 0.08
C LEU A 56 22.87 -18.02 -1.22
N THR A 57 22.03 -17.90 -2.24
CA THR A 57 22.41 -17.32 -3.53
C THR A 57 21.40 -16.25 -3.96
N LEU A 58 21.86 -15.25 -4.71
CA LEU A 58 20.98 -14.25 -5.30
C LEU A 58 20.23 -14.86 -6.49
N SER A 59 18.92 -14.63 -6.56
CA SER A 59 18.14 -14.99 -7.74
C SER A 59 18.46 -14.01 -8.88
N PRO A 60 19.01 -14.47 -10.03
CA PRO A 60 19.37 -13.59 -11.14
C PRO A 60 18.13 -12.93 -11.77
N GLU A 61 16.98 -13.60 -11.76
CA GLU A 61 15.73 -13.07 -12.30
C GLU A 61 15.15 -11.92 -11.45
N LYS A 62 15.33 -11.99 -10.13
CA LYS A 62 14.81 -10.97 -9.20
C LYS A 62 15.78 -9.80 -9.03
N THR A 63 17.08 -10.05 -9.20
CA THR A 63 18.12 -9.05 -8.97
C THR A 63 18.23 -8.13 -10.16
N LYS A 64 17.84 -6.87 -9.99
CA LYS A 64 17.87 -5.87 -11.06
C LYS A 64 18.55 -4.59 -10.58
N ILE A 65 19.52 -4.10 -11.36
CA ILE A 65 20.10 -2.77 -11.17
C ILE A 65 19.38 -1.80 -12.10
N THR A 66 18.72 -0.81 -11.52
CA THR A 66 17.92 0.18 -12.27
C THR A 66 18.26 1.59 -11.81
N TYR A 67 18.11 2.55 -12.72
CA TYR A 67 18.17 3.94 -12.35
C TYR A 67 16.87 4.40 -11.68
N ILE A 68 16.97 5.32 -10.72
CA ILE A 68 15.82 5.80 -9.94
C ILE A 68 14.76 6.51 -10.79
N ARG A 69 15.14 7.03 -11.97
CA ARG A 69 14.20 7.67 -12.91
C ARG A 69 13.34 6.64 -13.65
N ASP A 70 13.91 5.50 -14.02
CA ASP A 70 13.16 4.39 -14.64
C ASP A 70 12.24 3.73 -13.62
N GLY A 71 12.66 3.79 -12.36
CA GLY A 71 11.92 3.33 -11.19
C GLY A 71 12.02 1.83 -10.95
N PHE A 72 11.67 1.44 -9.73
CA PHE A 72 11.67 0.04 -9.30
C PHE A 72 10.53 -0.23 -8.33
N THR A 73 10.12 -1.48 -8.22
CA THR A 73 9.05 -1.92 -7.30
C THR A 73 9.65 -2.64 -6.10
N PHE A 74 9.21 -2.26 -4.90
CA PHE A 74 9.58 -2.89 -3.64
C PHE A 74 8.36 -2.92 -2.71
N LEU A 75 8.08 -4.08 -2.10
CA LEU A 75 6.93 -4.30 -1.20
C LEU A 75 5.58 -3.81 -1.79
N GLY A 76 5.38 -4.02 -3.10
CA GLY A 76 4.16 -3.62 -3.81
C GLY A 76 4.04 -2.10 -4.05
N GLN A 77 5.11 -1.34 -3.89
CA GLN A 77 5.16 0.10 -4.17
C GLN A 77 6.25 0.38 -5.20
N THR A 78 5.95 1.22 -6.18
CA THR A 78 6.90 1.66 -7.20
C THR A 78 7.48 3.02 -6.82
N PHE A 79 8.80 3.08 -6.79
CA PHE A 79 9.61 4.26 -6.51
C PHE A 79 10.13 4.80 -7.84
N CYS A 80 9.85 6.07 -8.15
CA CYS A 80 10.36 6.75 -9.32
C CYS A 80 10.67 8.20 -8.94
N LYS A 81 11.87 8.68 -9.28
CA LYS A 81 12.24 10.08 -9.05
C LYS A 81 12.11 10.84 -10.36
N ASP A 82 11.20 11.81 -10.39
CA ASP A 82 11.12 12.77 -11.47
C ASP A 82 11.96 13.98 -11.09
N SER A 83 13.02 14.26 -11.85
CA SER A 83 13.96 15.37 -11.65
C SER A 83 14.41 15.54 -10.18
N ASN A 84 13.68 16.33 -9.38
CA ASN A 84 13.95 16.57 -7.95
C ASN A 84 12.99 15.89 -6.96
N LYS A 85 11.87 15.32 -7.41
CA LYS A 85 10.81 14.79 -6.55
C LYS A 85 10.69 13.27 -6.64
N LEU A 86 10.69 12.61 -5.48
CA LEU A 86 10.41 11.18 -5.40
C LEU A 86 8.89 10.92 -5.37
N HIS A 87 8.42 10.14 -6.34
CA HIS A 87 7.07 9.62 -6.42
C HIS A 87 7.08 8.16 -5.98
N ILE A 88 6.40 7.89 -4.86
CA ILE A 88 6.12 6.53 -4.40
C ILE A 88 4.65 6.28 -4.69
N THR A 89 4.36 5.25 -5.49
CA THR A 89 3.00 4.92 -5.93
C THR A 89 2.73 3.43 -5.71
N PRO A 90 1.47 2.98 -5.58
CA PRO A 90 1.16 1.55 -5.58
C PRO A 90 1.62 0.90 -6.90
N SER A 91 2.19 -0.30 -6.83
CA SER A 91 2.67 -0.99 -8.02
C SER A 91 1.53 -1.37 -8.96
N LYS A 92 1.85 -1.47 -10.25
CA LYS A 92 0.86 -1.87 -11.28
C LYS A 92 0.37 -3.29 -11.00
N GLU A 93 1.27 -4.17 -10.61
CA GLU A 93 1.01 -5.58 -10.31
C GLU A 93 0.07 -5.70 -9.11
N GLY A 94 0.34 -4.96 -8.02
CA GLY A 94 -0.52 -4.96 -6.83
C GLY A 94 -1.92 -4.43 -7.12
N MET A 95 -2.02 -3.38 -7.95
CA MET A 95 -3.32 -2.86 -8.40
C MET A 95 -4.09 -3.91 -9.24
N LEU A 96 -3.42 -4.58 -10.17
CA LEU A 96 -4.02 -5.64 -11.00
C LEU A 96 -4.47 -6.84 -10.16
N ALA A 97 -3.66 -7.25 -9.18
CA ALA A 97 -3.99 -8.33 -8.26
C ALA A 97 -5.29 -8.04 -7.49
N VAL A 98 -5.46 -6.82 -6.99
CA VAL A 98 -6.69 -6.41 -6.31
C VAL A 98 -7.88 -6.36 -7.27
N MET A 99 -7.70 -5.88 -8.49
CA MET A 99 -8.77 -5.92 -9.50
C MET A 99 -9.20 -7.35 -9.82
N LYS A 100 -8.24 -8.27 -9.95
CA LYS A 100 -8.50 -9.71 -10.16
C LYS A 100 -9.29 -10.28 -8.98
N GLU A 101 -8.89 -9.95 -7.76
CA GLU A 101 -9.58 -10.39 -6.54
C GLU A 101 -11.00 -9.82 -6.44
N VAL A 102 -11.20 -8.54 -6.77
CA VAL A 102 -12.54 -7.92 -6.86
C VAL A 102 -13.43 -8.69 -7.83
N LYS A 103 -12.93 -8.99 -9.04
CA LYS A 103 -13.68 -9.77 -10.03
C LYS A 103 -14.03 -11.15 -9.47
N ARG A 104 -13.06 -11.84 -8.84
CA ARG A 104 -13.27 -13.16 -8.22
C ARG A 104 -14.35 -13.12 -7.14
N ILE A 105 -14.32 -12.12 -6.25
CA ILE A 105 -15.34 -11.92 -5.20
C ILE A 105 -16.71 -11.68 -5.84
N ILE A 106 -16.81 -10.82 -6.84
CA ILE A 106 -18.09 -10.54 -7.52
C ILE A 106 -18.69 -11.80 -8.14
N LEU A 107 -17.86 -12.61 -8.81
CA LEU A 107 -18.31 -13.88 -9.39
C LEU A 107 -18.74 -14.88 -8.32
N LYS A 108 -17.97 -15.04 -7.25
CA LYS A 108 -18.27 -15.97 -6.15
C LYS A 108 -19.57 -15.62 -5.42
N TYR A 109 -19.84 -14.33 -5.19
CA TYR A 109 -21.02 -13.87 -4.45
C TYR A 109 -22.19 -13.48 -5.35
N ARG A 110 -22.19 -13.90 -6.62
CA ARG A 110 -23.21 -13.55 -7.61
C ARG A 110 -24.63 -13.96 -7.19
N SER A 111 -24.77 -15.13 -6.57
CA SER A 111 -26.04 -15.67 -6.07
C SER A 111 -26.32 -15.32 -4.61
N ALA A 112 -25.33 -14.75 -3.90
CA ALA A 112 -25.45 -14.41 -2.49
C ALA A 112 -26.23 -13.10 -2.27
N PRO A 113 -26.71 -12.84 -1.03
CA PRO A 113 -27.28 -11.55 -0.67
C PRO A 113 -26.30 -10.40 -0.92
N MET A 114 -26.79 -9.31 -1.53
CA MET A 114 -25.98 -8.12 -1.84
C MET A 114 -25.20 -7.55 -0.64
N PRO A 115 -25.73 -7.53 0.60
CA PRO A 115 -24.97 -7.11 1.78
C PRO A 115 -23.66 -7.88 1.99
N MET A 116 -23.66 -9.19 1.73
CA MET A 116 -22.46 -10.03 1.88
C MET A 116 -21.41 -9.69 0.82
N LEU A 117 -21.82 -9.51 -0.44
CA LEU A 117 -20.95 -9.06 -1.51
C LEU A 117 -20.30 -7.71 -1.16
N ILE A 118 -21.10 -6.73 -0.73
CA ILE A 118 -20.62 -5.40 -0.35
C ILE A 118 -19.66 -5.49 0.84
N GLY A 119 -19.99 -6.30 1.84
CA GLY A 119 -19.13 -6.53 3.01
C GLY A 119 -17.76 -7.07 2.62
N ARG A 120 -17.72 -8.12 1.79
CA ARG A 120 -16.45 -8.73 1.36
C ARG A 120 -15.62 -7.79 0.47
N LEU A 121 -16.25 -7.10 -0.48
CA LEU A 121 -15.58 -6.10 -1.30
C LEU A 121 -14.99 -4.97 -0.43
N ASN A 122 -15.75 -4.49 0.56
CA ASN A 122 -15.28 -3.45 1.46
C ASN A 122 -14.09 -3.90 2.30
N GLN A 123 -14.07 -5.14 2.77
CA GLN A 123 -12.93 -5.68 3.52
C GLN A 123 -11.65 -5.64 2.68
N THR A 124 -11.70 -6.16 1.45
CA THR A 124 -10.56 -6.17 0.52
C THR A 124 -10.11 -4.75 0.16
N LEU A 125 -11.05 -3.88 -0.23
CA LEU A 125 -10.73 -2.50 -0.61
C LEU A 125 -10.16 -1.69 0.55
N ARG A 126 -10.72 -1.84 1.77
CA ARG A 126 -10.19 -1.16 2.96
C ARG A 126 -8.80 -1.65 3.33
N GLY A 127 -8.55 -2.96 3.28
CA GLY A 127 -7.24 -3.54 3.56
C GLY A 127 -6.18 -2.97 2.60
N TRP A 128 -6.43 -3.08 1.30
CA TRP A 128 -5.51 -2.57 0.29
C TRP A 128 -5.33 -1.04 0.35
N GLY A 129 -6.43 -0.32 0.53
CA GLY A 129 -6.39 1.14 0.67
C GLY A 129 -5.62 1.60 1.91
N ASN A 130 -5.76 0.90 3.04
CA ASN A 130 -5.01 1.20 4.26
C ASN A 130 -3.52 0.85 4.14
N TYR A 131 -3.17 -0.16 3.35
CA TYR A 131 -1.76 -0.48 3.06
C TYR A 131 -1.09 0.62 2.24
N HIS A 132 -1.77 1.16 1.22
CA HIS A 132 -1.22 2.18 0.32
C HIS A 132 -1.56 3.64 0.69
N ARG A 133 -2.17 3.90 1.84
CA ARG A 133 -2.56 5.28 2.23
C ARG A 133 -1.39 6.22 2.52
N TRP A 134 -0.18 5.67 2.65
CA TRP A 134 1.04 6.40 3.00
C TRP A 134 1.78 6.91 1.76
N VAL A 135 1.40 6.42 0.58
CA VAL A 135 2.02 6.75 -0.70
C VAL A 135 1.08 7.56 -1.58
N VAL A 136 1.58 8.07 -2.71
CA VAL A 136 0.77 8.82 -3.67
C VAL A 136 -0.17 7.85 -4.40
N SER A 137 -1.34 7.61 -3.80
CA SER A 137 -2.26 6.53 -4.19
C SER A 137 -3.57 7.01 -4.80
N SER A 138 -3.86 8.32 -4.81
CA SER A 138 -5.13 8.88 -5.30
C SER A 138 -5.50 8.42 -6.72
N ARG A 139 -4.53 8.42 -7.65
CA ARG A 139 -4.77 7.96 -9.04
C ARG A 139 -5.05 6.46 -9.10
N ALA A 140 -4.29 5.65 -8.36
CA ALA A 140 -4.49 4.20 -8.28
C ALA A 140 -5.85 3.87 -7.64
N PHE A 141 -6.21 4.55 -6.56
CA PHE A 141 -7.49 4.40 -5.86
C PHE A 141 -8.68 4.71 -6.78
N ARG A 142 -8.60 5.80 -7.56
CA ARG A 142 -9.62 6.13 -8.56
C ARG A 142 -9.73 5.02 -9.61
N LYS A 143 -8.60 4.51 -10.11
CA LYS A 143 -8.58 3.46 -11.14
C LYS A 143 -9.21 2.15 -10.63
N VAL A 144 -8.86 1.71 -9.42
CA VAL A 144 -9.47 0.53 -8.77
C VAL A 144 -10.96 0.74 -8.53
N TYR A 145 -11.35 1.90 -7.99
CA TYR A 145 -12.76 2.19 -7.74
C TYR A 145 -13.60 2.23 -9.02
N ASN A 146 -13.07 2.81 -10.10
CA ASN A 146 -13.72 2.79 -11.42
C ASN A 146 -13.87 1.36 -11.95
N TYR A 147 -12.87 0.50 -11.76
CA TYR A 147 -12.98 -0.91 -12.12
C TYR A 147 -14.09 -1.62 -11.32
N VAL A 148 -14.15 -1.42 -10.00
CA VAL A 148 -15.22 -1.95 -9.14
C VAL A 148 -16.60 -1.49 -9.65
N PHE A 149 -16.74 -0.20 -9.96
CA PHE A 149 -17.97 0.35 -10.54
C PHE A 149 -18.37 -0.36 -11.84
N GLN A 150 -17.42 -0.51 -12.77
CA GLN A 150 -17.68 -1.16 -14.07
C GLN A 150 -18.11 -2.62 -13.90
N GLN A 151 -17.45 -3.39 -13.02
CA GLN A 151 -17.83 -4.78 -12.77
C GLN A 151 -19.24 -4.90 -12.18
N LEU A 152 -19.56 -4.08 -11.19
CA LEU A 152 -20.89 -4.09 -10.57
C LEU A 152 -21.96 -3.61 -11.53
N TRP A 153 -21.67 -2.60 -12.35
CA TRP A 153 -22.58 -2.12 -13.38
C TRP A 153 -22.93 -3.23 -14.37
N ARG A 154 -21.92 -3.98 -14.85
CA ARG A 154 -22.13 -5.14 -15.73
C ARG A 154 -22.99 -6.21 -15.07
N GLU A 155 -22.70 -6.57 -13.82
CA GLU A 155 -23.48 -7.58 -13.10
C GLU A 155 -24.93 -7.13 -12.83
N MET A 156 -25.16 -5.86 -12.48
CA MET A 156 -26.51 -5.36 -12.23
C MET A 156 -27.32 -5.28 -13.53
N LYS A 157 -26.70 -4.87 -14.64
CA LYS A 157 -27.34 -4.94 -15.97
C LYS A 157 -27.69 -6.38 -16.33
N ARG A 158 -26.78 -7.33 -16.07
CA ARG A 158 -27.01 -8.75 -16.33
C ARG A 158 -28.12 -9.32 -15.46
N LYS A 159 -28.25 -8.87 -14.21
CA LYS A 159 -29.31 -9.30 -13.28
C LYS A 159 -30.68 -8.71 -13.64
N HIS A 160 -30.71 -7.51 -14.23
CA HIS A 160 -31.94 -6.79 -14.58
C HIS A 160 -32.02 -6.53 -16.09
N ARG A 161 -31.98 -7.60 -16.90
CA ARG A 161 -31.99 -7.50 -18.38
C ARG A 161 -33.20 -6.74 -18.91
N ASN A 162 -34.35 -6.90 -18.25
CA ASN A 162 -35.63 -6.34 -18.69
C ASN A 162 -35.90 -4.93 -18.13
N LYS A 163 -34.92 -4.30 -17.46
CA LYS A 163 -35.08 -2.96 -16.87
C LYS A 163 -34.19 -1.95 -17.58
N PRO A 164 -34.66 -0.70 -17.77
CA PRO A 164 -33.87 0.32 -18.42
C PRO A 164 -32.64 0.70 -17.58
N ARG A 165 -31.56 1.12 -18.25
CA ARG A 165 -30.29 1.50 -17.59
C ARG A 165 -30.49 2.58 -16.52
N LYS A 166 -31.35 3.57 -16.78
CA LYS A 166 -31.72 4.63 -15.83
C LYS A 166 -32.30 4.05 -14.53
N TRP A 167 -33.13 3.01 -14.62
CA TRP A 167 -33.71 2.35 -13.44
C TRP A 167 -32.63 1.62 -12.62
N VAL A 168 -31.71 0.91 -13.28
CA VAL A 168 -30.60 0.23 -12.59
C VAL A 168 -29.74 1.25 -11.84
N TYR A 169 -29.39 2.36 -12.48
CA TYR A 169 -28.63 3.44 -11.85
C TYR A 169 -29.38 4.04 -10.65
N LYS A 170 -30.67 4.37 -10.80
CA LYS A 170 -31.49 4.92 -9.72
C LYS A 170 -31.65 3.93 -8.55
N ARG A 171 -31.75 2.63 -8.84
CA ARG A 171 -31.88 1.59 -7.81
C ARG A 171 -30.61 1.44 -6.97
N TYR A 172 -29.44 1.47 -7.60
CA TYR A 172 -28.18 1.07 -6.94
C TYR A 172 -27.21 2.23 -6.64
N TRP A 173 -27.25 3.34 -7.38
CA TRP A 173 -26.29 4.45 -7.23
C TRP A 173 -26.88 5.73 -6.63
N THR A 174 -28.18 5.78 -6.40
CA THR A 174 -28.85 6.90 -5.68
C THR A 174 -29.57 6.44 -4.40
N SER A 175 -29.39 5.18 -4.00
CA SER A 175 -30.05 4.60 -2.82
C SER A 175 -29.57 5.17 -1.48
N ALA A 176 -28.33 5.65 -1.42
CA ALA A 176 -27.77 6.40 -0.31
C ALA A 176 -27.82 7.91 -0.60
N LYS A 177 -28.64 8.67 0.14
CA LYS A 177 -28.76 10.13 0.01
C LYS A 177 -27.35 10.76 0.08
N GLY A 178 -26.96 11.53 -0.93
CA GLY A 178 -25.73 12.34 -0.95
C GLY A 178 -24.45 11.67 -1.51
N LEU A 179 -24.41 10.35 -1.71
CA LEU A 179 -23.23 9.67 -2.25
C LEU A 179 -23.58 8.87 -3.49
N LYS A 180 -23.08 9.31 -4.66
CA LYS A 180 -23.05 8.54 -5.91
C LYS A 180 -22.14 7.31 -5.74
N ALA A 181 -22.59 6.33 -4.96
CA ALA A 181 -21.88 5.12 -4.57
C ALA A 181 -22.84 3.94 -4.69
N PHE A 182 -22.32 2.77 -5.08
CA PHE A 182 -23.13 1.57 -5.11
C PHE A 182 -23.63 1.26 -3.71
N SER A 183 -24.96 1.17 -3.57
CA SER A 183 -25.64 1.02 -2.29
C SER A 183 -26.91 0.17 -2.43
N VAL A 184 -27.20 -0.60 -1.39
CA VAL A 184 -28.39 -1.45 -1.30
C VAL A 184 -29.03 -1.26 0.07
N LYS A 185 -30.35 -1.03 0.08
CA LYS A 185 -31.16 -1.05 1.30
C LYS A 185 -31.55 -2.50 1.60
N TYR A 186 -31.29 -2.96 2.81
CA TYR A 186 -31.63 -4.31 3.27
C TYR A 186 -32.45 -4.22 4.56
N LYS A 187 -33.57 -4.95 4.60
CA LYS A 187 -34.45 -5.02 5.78
C LYS A 187 -33.89 -6.07 6.73
N MET A 188 -33.60 -5.67 7.96
CA MET A 188 -33.13 -6.54 9.04
C MET A 188 -34.29 -7.30 9.67
N LYS A 189 -33.97 -8.37 10.44
CA LYS A 189 -34.97 -9.17 11.17
C LYS A 189 -35.82 -8.33 12.13
N ASN A 190 -35.23 -7.29 12.73
CA ASN A 190 -35.92 -6.34 13.62
C ASN A 190 -36.76 -5.27 12.87
N GLY A 191 -37.03 -5.44 11.57
CA GLY A 191 -37.81 -4.49 10.76
C GLY A 191 -37.06 -3.25 10.28
N SER A 192 -35.91 -2.91 10.89
CA SER A 192 -35.10 -1.75 10.51
C SER A 192 -34.47 -1.90 9.12
N LYS A 193 -34.31 -0.78 8.39
CA LYS A 193 -33.68 -0.77 7.06
C LYS A 193 -32.24 -0.27 7.18
N LYS A 194 -31.26 -1.12 6.86
CA LYS A 194 -29.84 -0.76 6.84
C LYS A 194 -29.36 -0.52 5.40
N ILE A 195 -28.54 0.51 5.20
CA ILE A 195 -27.91 0.80 3.91
C ILE A 195 -26.51 0.20 3.90
N TYR A 196 -26.27 -0.73 2.99
CA TYR A 196 -24.95 -1.26 2.69
C TYR A 196 -24.39 -0.49 1.50
N GLN A 197 -23.21 0.09 1.65
CA GLN A 197 -22.57 0.90 0.62
C GLN A 197 -21.14 0.45 0.37
N ILE A 198 -20.69 0.55 -0.88
CA ILE A 198 -19.29 0.30 -1.21
C ILE A 198 -18.42 1.44 -0.72
N PHE A 199 -17.32 1.05 -0.11
CA PHE A 199 -16.32 1.94 0.42
C PHE A 199 -15.57 2.64 -0.72
N LYS A 200 -15.62 3.98 -0.71
CA LYS A 200 -14.83 4.81 -1.63
C LYS A 200 -13.40 4.90 -1.13
N LEU A 201 -12.46 4.35 -1.89
CA LEU A 201 -11.02 4.42 -1.59
C LEU A 201 -10.52 5.87 -1.45
N SER A 202 -11.11 6.81 -2.20
CA SER A 202 -10.77 8.24 -2.10
C SER A 202 -11.08 8.88 -0.73
N ARG A 203 -11.88 8.22 0.12
CA ARG A 203 -12.11 8.66 1.50
C ARG A 203 -10.95 8.35 2.44
N ILE A 204 -10.04 7.46 2.02
CA ILE A 204 -8.82 7.23 2.78
C ILE A 204 -7.92 8.43 2.55
N GLY A 205 -7.92 9.34 3.50
CA GLY A 205 -6.99 10.46 3.53
C GLY A 205 -5.55 9.94 3.62
N ALA A 206 -4.67 10.54 2.82
CA ALA A 206 -3.25 10.35 2.93
C ALA A 206 -2.81 10.73 4.35
N LYS A 207 -2.04 9.87 4.99
CA LYS A 207 -1.43 10.18 6.29
C LYS A 207 0.06 9.93 6.19
N ARG A 208 0.84 10.71 6.91
CA ARG A 208 2.28 10.50 7.08
C ARG A 208 2.52 10.05 8.52
N TYR A 209 3.47 9.15 8.73
CA TYR A 209 3.84 8.71 10.07
C TYR A 209 5.22 9.24 10.44
N VAL A 210 5.40 9.51 11.73
CA VAL A 210 6.70 9.79 12.32
C VAL A 210 7.53 8.51 12.26
N LYS A 211 8.70 8.59 11.61
CA LYS A 211 9.65 7.49 11.49
C LYS A 211 10.02 6.98 12.88
N VAL A 212 10.05 5.66 13.04
CA VAL A 212 10.50 5.04 14.30
C VAL A 212 11.98 5.34 14.50
N ARG A 213 12.38 5.70 15.72
CA ARG A 213 13.79 5.86 16.09
C ARG A 213 14.55 4.56 15.81
N ALA A 214 15.57 4.62 14.95
CA ALA A 214 16.27 3.43 14.46
C ALA A 214 16.99 2.65 15.57
N HIS A 215 17.49 3.34 16.59
CA HIS A 215 18.18 2.74 17.74
C HIS A 215 17.23 2.27 18.85
N ALA A 216 15.93 2.56 18.75
CA ALA A 216 14.96 2.22 19.79
C ALA A 216 14.55 0.75 19.66
N ASN A 217 14.65 -0.01 20.75
CA ASN A 217 14.33 -1.42 20.79
C ASN A 217 13.14 -1.69 21.73
N PRO A 218 12.02 -2.27 21.25
CA PRO A 218 10.82 -2.49 22.05
C PRO A 218 11.01 -3.41 23.25
N TYR A 219 12.10 -4.19 23.28
CA TYR A 219 12.42 -5.12 24.37
C TYR A 219 13.34 -4.50 25.42
N LEU A 220 13.90 -3.31 25.20
CA LEU A 220 14.76 -2.64 26.18
C LEU A 220 13.93 -1.71 27.08
N LYS A 221 14.17 -1.78 28.40
CA LYS A 221 13.46 -0.95 29.40
C LYS A 221 13.53 0.55 29.08
N LYS A 222 14.69 1.04 28.62
CA LYS A 222 14.92 2.45 28.25
C LYS A 222 13.98 2.98 27.16
N ASP A 223 13.53 2.10 26.25
CA ASP A 223 12.67 2.48 25.12
C ASP A 223 11.20 2.13 25.36
N ALA A 224 10.88 1.46 26.47
CA ALA A 224 9.54 0.97 26.78
C ALA A 224 8.51 2.11 26.80
N GLN A 225 8.85 3.27 27.39
CA GLN A 225 7.95 4.43 27.43
C GLN A 225 7.67 5.00 26.03
N TYR A 226 8.68 5.03 25.15
CA TYR A 226 8.52 5.47 23.76
C TYR A 226 7.57 4.55 22.98
N PHE A 227 7.73 3.23 23.09
CA PHE A 227 6.84 2.27 22.43
C PHE A 227 5.46 2.23 23.08
N ASN A 228 5.34 2.43 24.39
CA ASN A 228 4.07 2.50 25.10
C ASN A 228 3.23 3.70 24.61
N ASN A 229 3.86 4.88 24.53
CA ASN A 229 3.21 6.08 23.99
C ASN A 229 2.81 5.87 22.52
N ARG A 230 3.66 5.24 21.71
CA ARG A 230 3.28 4.90 20.32
C ARG A 230 2.14 3.90 20.26
N ARG A 231 2.06 2.92 21.16
CA ARG A 231 1.00 1.90 21.17
C ARG A 231 -0.36 2.51 21.46
N HIS A 232 -0.45 3.35 22.50
CA HIS A 232 -1.71 3.87 23.03
C HIS A 232 -2.12 5.23 22.43
N ASN A 233 -1.17 6.09 22.08
CA ASN A 233 -1.49 7.40 21.51
C ASN A 233 -1.45 7.35 19.96
N LYS A 234 -2.61 7.45 19.32
CA LYS A 234 -2.67 7.48 17.83
C LYS A 234 -2.02 8.73 17.23
N LYS A 235 -1.99 9.87 17.94
CA LYS A 235 -1.40 11.12 17.45
C LYS A 235 0.13 11.03 17.39
N SER A 236 0.75 10.35 18.36
CA SER A 236 2.23 10.17 18.42
C SER A 236 2.82 9.41 17.22
N LYS A 237 1.97 8.66 16.50
CA LYS A 237 2.36 7.98 15.27
C LYS A 237 2.34 8.91 14.07
N ILE A 238 1.40 9.86 13.98
CA ILE A 238 1.10 10.65 12.77
C ILE A 238 2.00 11.87 12.71
N ALA A 239 2.70 12.07 11.60
CA ALA A 239 3.46 13.30 11.36
C ALA A 239 2.47 14.43 11.08
N MET A 240 2.63 15.56 11.78
CA MET A 240 1.81 16.75 11.51
C MET A 240 1.96 17.14 10.03
N THR A 241 0.83 17.40 9.38
CA THR A 241 0.85 18.02 8.06
C THR A 241 1.32 19.46 8.20
N TRP A 242 2.05 19.98 7.21
CA TRP A 242 2.64 21.33 7.24
C TRP A 242 1.65 22.49 7.52
N GLY A 243 0.34 22.23 7.54
CA GLY A 243 -0.70 23.19 7.92
C GLY A 243 -1.17 23.10 9.38
N ASP A 244 -0.66 22.17 10.18
CA ASP A 244 -1.00 22.00 11.60
C ASP A 244 0.14 22.42 12.54
N VAL A 245 1.22 23.01 12.00
CA VAL A 245 2.33 23.51 12.81
C VAL A 245 1.86 24.83 13.44
N PRO A 246 1.74 24.92 14.78
CA PRO A 246 1.52 26.21 15.43
C PRO A 246 2.69 27.13 15.07
N ALA A 247 2.38 28.34 14.61
CA ALA A 247 3.40 29.36 14.35
C ALA A 247 4.18 29.61 15.64
N GLY A 248 5.38 29.03 15.77
CA GLY A 248 6.20 29.18 16.97
C GLY A 248 7.09 28.00 17.36
N SER A 249 7.04 26.86 16.67
CA SER A 249 7.90 25.70 17.02
C SER A 249 8.79 25.25 15.85
N VAL A 250 9.75 26.08 15.49
CA VAL A 250 10.96 25.67 14.75
C VAL A 250 12.15 26.12 15.58
N PRO A 251 12.97 25.21 16.13
CA PRO A 251 14.36 25.52 16.47
C PRO A 251 15.21 25.63 15.20
#